data_AF-A0A6C0AN30-F1
#
_entry.id   AF-A0A6C0AN30-F1
#
_cell.length_a   1.000
_cell.length_b   1.000
_cell.length_c   1.000
_cell.angle_alpha   90.00
_cell.angle_beta   90.00
_cell.angle_gamma   90.00
#
_symmetry.space_group_name_H-M   'P 1'
#
loop_
_entity.id
_entity.type
_entity.pdbx_description
1 polymer ?
#
loop_
_entity_poly.entity_id
_entity_poly.type
_entity_poly.pdbx_seq_one_letter_code
_entity_poly.pdbx_strand_id
1 'polypeptide(L)'
;MEGVSSEPSGFLDMGMRIAMILTLLGWNVFESLALRMAYPSTMVALWESPLWRFALLFSVWLGAEWCPRIGLLTGLAVSMYIANMIQIS
;
A
#
# COMPACT_ATOMS: atom_id res chain seq x y z
N MET A 1 3.77 -4.09 -26.85
CA MET A 1 3.75 -3.47 -25.51
C MET A 1 5.20 -3.41 -25.07
N GLU A 2 5.88 -2.31 -25.39
CA GLU A 2 7.25 -2.08 -24.95
C GLU A 2 7.26 -2.10 -23.43
N GLY A 3 8.08 -2.98 -22.85
CA GLY A 3 8.14 -3.14 -21.41
C GLY A 3 8.58 -1.83 -20.77
N VAL A 4 7.73 -1.26 -19.93
CA VAL A 4 8.12 -0.18 -19.01
C VAL A 4 9.39 -0.64 -18.32
N SER A 5 10.50 0.05 -18.59
CA SER A 5 11.82 -0.34 -18.08
C SER A 5 11.75 -0.35 -16.56
N SER A 6 11.70 -1.55 -15.97
CA SER A 6 11.65 -1.73 -14.52
C SER A 6 12.97 -1.34 -13.84
N GLU A 7 13.96 -0.94 -14.64
CA GLU A 7 15.26 -0.47 -14.21
C GLU A 7 15.15 0.97 -13.68
N PRO A 8 15.89 1.30 -12.61
CA PRO A 8 15.91 2.65 -12.08
C PRO A 8 16.52 3.61 -13.10
N SER A 9 15.93 4.81 -13.26
CA SER A 9 16.42 5.82 -14.21
C SER A 9 17.73 6.48 -13.77
N GLY A 10 18.12 6.29 -12.50
CA GLY A 10 19.37 6.79 -11.92
C GLY A 10 19.51 6.44 -10.44
N PHE A 11 20.60 6.89 -9.83
CA PHE A 11 20.91 6.60 -8.42
C PHE A 11 19.84 7.12 -7.44
N LEU A 12 19.29 8.31 -7.69
CA LEU A 12 18.25 8.89 -6.84
C LEU A 12 16.95 8.06 -6.90
N ASP A 13 16.51 7.66 -8.10
CA ASP A 13 15.33 6.80 -8.28
C ASP A 13 15.52 5.44 -7.61
N MET A 14 16.73 4.84 -7.75
CA MET A 14 17.07 3.60 -7.04
C MET A 14 16.99 3.77 -5.52
N GLY A 15 17.55 4.85 -4.96
CA GLY A 15 17.49 5.13 -3.54
C GLY A 15 16.07 5.32 -3.02
N MET A 16 15.24 6.08 -3.75
CA MET A 16 13.84 6.31 -3.41
C MET A 16 13.01 5.02 -3.47
N ARG A 17 13.23 4.17 -4.48
CA ARG A 17 12.54 2.89 -4.59
C ARG A 17 12.89 1.95 -3.42
N ILE A 18 14.17 1.87 -3.05
CA ILE A 18 14.61 1.06 -1.90
C ILE A 18 14.00 1.59 -0.61
N ALA A 19 14.06 2.91 -0.38
CA ALA A 19 13.46 3.53 0.80
C ALA A 19 11.97 3.21 0.89
N MET A 20 11.22 3.36 -0.21
CA MET A 20 9.78 3.08 -0.24
C MET A 20 9.48 1.59 -0.02
N ILE A 21 10.27 0.69 -0.61
CA ILE A 21 10.15 -0.75 -0.37
C ILE A 21 10.35 -1.07 1.11
N LEU A 22 11.39 -0.52 1.75
CA LEU A 22 11.66 -0.76 3.17
C LEU A 22 10.55 -0.19 4.06
N THR A 23 10.06 1.01 3.76
CA THR A 23 8.93 1.62 4.47
C THR A 23 7.67 0.77 4.34
N LEU A 24 7.28 0.38 3.13
CA LEU A 24 6.09 -0.44 2.91
C LEU A 24 6.24 -1.84 3.50
N LEU A 25 7.43 -2.43 3.44
CA LEU A 25 7.70 -3.72 4.06
C LEU A 25 7.54 -3.62 5.59
N GLY A 26 8.14 -2.61 6.21
CA GLY A 26 8.00 -2.35 7.65
C GLY A 26 6.54 -2.11 8.05
N TRP A 27 5.81 -1.34 7.24
CA TRP A 27 4.39 -1.08 7.45
C TRP A 27 3.56 -2.36 7.39
N ASN A 28 3.74 -3.19 6.36
CA ASN A 28 3.00 -4.46 6.23
C ASN A 28 3.28 -5.43 7.39
N VAL A 29 4.54 -5.51 7.84
CA VAL A 29 4.90 -6.31 9.02
C VAL A 29 4.21 -5.75 10.26
N PHE A 30 4.25 -4.44 10.49
CA PHE A 30 3.58 -3.81 11.61
C PHE A 30 2.07 -4.06 11.61
N GLU A 31 1.38 -3.86 10.48
CA GLU A 31 -0.05 -4.12 10.32
C GLU A 31 -0.40 -5.59 10.58
N SER A 32 0.41 -6.53 10.09
CA SER A 32 0.21 -7.96 10.35
C SER A 32 0.28 -8.33 11.84
N LEU A 33 1.07 -7.59 12.63
CA LEU A 33 1.14 -7.75 14.08
C LEU A 33 -0.08 -7.12 14.78
N ALA A 34 -0.66 -6.08 14.17
CA ALA A 34 -1.79 -5.32 14.70
C ALA A 34 -3.16 -5.96 14.41
N LEU A 35 -3.24 -7.03 13.61
CA LEU A 35 -4.48 -7.77 13.27
C LEU A 35 -5.33 -8.24 14.47
N ARG A 36 -4.81 -8.16 15.70
CA ARG A 36 -5.51 -8.54 16.94
C ARG A 36 -5.96 -7.35 17.79
N MET A 37 -5.64 -6.12 17.40
CA MET A 37 -6.02 -4.92 18.13
C MET A 37 -7.20 -4.23 17.44
N ALA A 38 -8.24 -3.90 18.20
CA ALA A 38 -9.38 -3.15 17.69
C ALA A 38 -8.90 -1.80 17.13
N TYR A 39 -9.22 -1.54 15.87
CA TYR A 39 -8.80 -0.31 15.20
C TYR A 39 -9.51 0.92 15.79
N PRO A 40 -8.82 2.07 15.87
CA PRO A 40 -9.44 3.29 16.35
C PRO A 40 -10.59 3.71 15.44
N SER A 41 -11.72 4.10 16.04
CA SER A 41 -12.98 4.46 15.34
C SER A 41 -12.83 5.59 14.32
N THR A 42 -11.79 6.41 14.44
CA THR A 42 -11.45 7.47 13.47
C THR A 42 -10.92 6.95 12.14
N MET A 43 -10.28 5.78 12.09
CA MET A 43 -9.88 5.13 10.84
C MET A 43 -11.05 4.42 10.15
N VAL A 44 -12.07 4.02 10.91
CA VAL A 44 -13.31 3.41 10.39
C VAL A 44 -14.14 4.44 9.61
N ALA A 45 -14.11 5.72 10.01
CA ALA A 45 -14.89 6.78 9.36
C ALA A 45 -14.56 6.97 7.87
N LEU A 46 -13.32 6.73 7.45
CA LEU A 46 -12.93 6.82 6.03
C LEU A 46 -13.38 5.61 5.21
N TRP A 47 -13.51 4.43 5.82
CA TRP A 47 -13.90 3.19 5.12
C TRP A 47 -15.31 3.24 4.52
N GLU A 48 -16.22 3.94 5.19
CA GLU A 48 -17.58 4.21 4.73
C GLU A 48 -17.60 5.07 3.46
N SER A 49 -16.56 5.89 3.25
CA SER A 49 -16.49 6.78 2.09
C SER A 49 -16.09 5.99 0.82
N PRO A 50 -16.91 6.01 -0.25
CA PRO A 50 -16.55 5.37 -1.51
C PRO A 50 -15.32 6.03 -2.16
N LEU A 51 -15.13 7.34 -1.94
CA LEU A 51 -13.95 8.07 -2.42
C LEU A 51 -12.65 7.52 -1.82
N TRP A 52 -12.69 7.07 -0.57
CA TRP A 52 -11.52 6.46 0.06
C TRP A 52 -11.14 5.14 -0.61
N ARG A 53 -12.12 4.32 -0.98
CA ARG A 53 -11.88 3.05 -1.70
C ARG A 53 -11.22 3.30 -3.05
N PHE A 54 -11.66 4.33 -3.79
CA PHE A 54 -11.00 4.75 -5.02
C PHE A 54 -9.57 5.26 -4.77
N ALA A 55 -9.34 6.02 -3.70
CA ALA A 55 -8.00 6.48 -3.34
C ALA A 55 -7.04 5.31 -3.05
N LEU A 56 -7.50 4.26 -2.38
CA LEU A 56 -6.72 3.04 -2.14
C LEU A 56 -6.39 2.31 -3.44
N LEU A 57 -7.35 2.13 -4.34
CA LEU A 57 -7.10 1.49 -5.64
C LEU A 57 -6.14 2.34 -6.49
N PHE A 58 -6.31 3.66 -6.46
CA PHE A 58 -5.45 4.59 -7.17
C PHE A 58 -4.01 4.57 -6.65
N SER A 59 -3.81 4.43 -5.33
CA SER A 59 -2.47 4.33 -4.75
C SER A 59 -1.76 3.03 -5.15
N VAL A 60 -2.48 1.91 -5.24
CA VAL A 60 -1.95 0.64 -5.77
C VAL A 60 -1.55 0.79 -7.22
N TRP A 61 -2.40 1.41 -8.04
CA TRP A 61 -2.12 1.66 -9.46
C TRP A 61 -0.89 2.54 -9.64
N LEU A 62 -0.81 3.68 -8.95
CA LEU A 62 0.36 4.57 -8.99
C LEU A 62 1.65 3.86 -8.55
N GLY A 63 1.57 3.04 -7.49
CA GLY A 63 2.70 2.25 -7.02
C GLY A 63 3.17 1.24 -8.06
N ALA A 64 2.24 0.56 -8.73
CA ALA A 64 2.53 -0.42 -9.77
C ALA A 64 3.14 0.22 -11.02
N GLU A 65 2.64 1.39 -11.42
CA GLU A 65 3.17 2.15 -12.57
C GLU A 65 4.59 2.65 -12.30
N TRP A 66 4.89 3.07 -11.08
CA TRP A 66 6.25 3.52 -10.73
C TRP A 66 7.23 2.36 -10.59
N CYS A 67 6.86 1.31 -9.85
CA CYS A 67 7.66 0.10 -9.71
C CYS A 67 6.78 -1.10 -9.35
N PRO A 68 6.80 -2.20 -10.12
CA PRO A 68 5.96 -3.37 -9.84
C PRO A 68 6.07 -3.90 -8.40
N ARG A 69 7.27 -3.81 -7.80
CA ARG A 69 7.51 -4.23 -6.41
C ARG A 69 6.82 -3.33 -5.39
N ILE A 70 6.84 -2.01 -5.62
CA ILE A 70 6.14 -1.04 -4.75
C ILE A 70 4.65 -1.27 -4.87
N GLY A 71 4.12 -1.41 -6.10
CA GLY A 71 2.71 -1.73 -6.33
C GLY A 71 2.24 -2.98 -5.59
N LEU A 72 3.04 -4.06 -5.58
CA LEU A 72 2.73 -5.28 -4.85
C LEU A 72 2.66 -5.06 -3.33
N LEU A 73 3.64 -4.34 -2.76
CA LEU A 73 3.66 -4.06 -1.32
C LEU A 73 2.54 -3.10 -0.89
N THR A 74 2.19 -2.12 -1.73
CA THR A 74 1.03 -1.25 -1.50
C THR A 74 -0.26 -2.05 -1.60
N GLY A 75 -0.38 -2.95 -2.57
CA GLY A 75 -1.54 -3.84 -2.71
C GLY A 75 -1.72 -4.75 -1.50
N LEU A 76 -0.62 -5.27 -0.94
CA LEU A 76 -0.66 -6.04 0.30
C LEU A 76 -1.15 -5.19 1.48
N ALA A 77 -0.64 -3.97 1.63
CA ALA A 77 -1.03 -3.06 2.71
C ALA A 77 -2.52 -2.70 2.62
N VAL A 78 -3.00 -2.39 1.42
CA VAL A 78 -4.43 -2.13 1.16
C VAL A 78 -5.27 -3.36 1.46
N SER A 79 -4.83 -4.56 1.10
CA SER A 79 -5.55 -5.80 1.38
C SER A 79 -5.66 -6.07 2.88
N MET A 80 -4.58 -5.86 3.65
CA MET A 80 -4.61 -5.97 5.11
C MET A 80 -5.56 -4.95 5.73
N TYR A 81 -5.54 -3.70 5.25
CA TYR A 81 -6.47 -2.67 5.71
C TYR A 81 -7.93 -3.06 5.45
N ILE A 82 -8.25 -3.54 4.24
CA ILE A 82 -9.60 -4.02 3.89
C ILE A 82 -10.02 -5.19 4.78
N ALA A 83 -9.16 -6.19 4.93
CA ALA A 83 -9.44 -7.36 5.77
C ALA A 83 -9.77 -6.94 7.21
N ASN A 84 -9.00 -5.99 7.75
CA ASN A 84 -9.22 -5.46 9.07
C ASN A 84 -10.52 -4.65 9.17
N MET A 85 -10.89 -3.83 8.17
CA MET A 85 -12.19 -3.14 8.16
C MET A 85 -13.38 -4.10 8.10
N ILE A 86 -13.27 -5.21 7.36
CA ILE A 86 -14.29 -6.26 7.28
C ILE A 86 -14.47 -6.98 8.63
N GLN A 87 -13.39 -7.16 9.41
CA GLN A 87 -13.48 -7.77 10.73
C GLN A 87 -14.19 -6.90 11.78
N ILE A 88 -14.31 -5.60 11.53
CA ILE A 88 -14.89 -4.62 12.45
C ILE A 88 -16.37 -4.35 12.15
N SER A 89 -16.79 -4.55 10.89
CA SER A 89 -18.18 -4.41 10.42
C SER A 89 -19.05 -5.60 10.81
#